data_AF-A0A7X7G2V3-F1
#
_entry.id   AF-A0A7X7G2V3-F1
#
_cell.length_a   1.000
_cell.length_b   1.000
_cell.length_c   1.000
_cell.angle_alpha   90.00
_cell.angle_beta   90.00
_cell.angle_gamma   90.00
#
_symmetry.space_group_name_H-M   'P 1'
#
loop_
_entity.id
_entity.type
_entity.pdbx_description
1 polymer ?
#
loop_
_entity_poly.entity_id
_entity_poly.type
_entity_poly.pdbx_seq_one_letter_code
_entity_poly.pdbx_strand_id
1 'polypeptide(L)'
;MPDLADKISMWIAQNVRDSGARGAVVGLSGGIDSAVTVTLCKRAMGANVLGVIMPCESDPRDKEDALLITTKLGVMTLTVRLDETYRALVSVLSGGTRMAEANLKARLRMSVLYFMANTLSYLVVGTGNRTELAVGYFTKYGDGGADILPLGGLYKTRVWELARALDIPDRIIRKVPTAGLWPGQSDEEELGVSYADLDQALQAVHARSTAGIPEERLRRVRQWVESSAHKRRPAPVFEIE
;
A
#
# COMPACT_ATOMS: atom_id res chain seq x y z
N MET A 1 -9.67 -7.08 18.56
CA MET A 1 -8.81 -6.26 17.66
C MET A 1 -8.51 -4.84 18.12
N PRO A 2 -9.26 -4.17 19.01
CA PRO A 2 -8.91 -2.81 19.46
C PRO A 2 -7.45 -2.69 19.93
N ASP A 3 -6.99 -3.68 20.70
CA ASP A 3 -5.59 -3.82 21.13
C ASP A 3 -4.56 -3.81 19.98
N LEU A 4 -4.88 -4.40 18.82
CA LEU A 4 -3.98 -4.39 17.67
C LEU A 4 -3.92 -3.01 17.01
N ALA A 5 -5.05 -2.31 16.87
CA ALA A 5 -5.08 -0.96 16.33
C ALA A 5 -4.29 0.01 17.22
N ASP A 6 -4.41 -0.14 18.54
CA ASP A 6 -3.63 0.63 19.52
C ASP A 6 -2.13 0.35 19.42
N LYS A 7 -1.74 -0.92 19.39
CA LYS A 7 -0.33 -1.32 19.21
C LYS A 7 0.29 -0.74 17.93
N ILE A 8 -0.42 -0.83 16.81
CA ILE A 8 0.07 -0.30 15.53
C ILE A 8 0.14 1.24 15.58
N SER A 9 -0.86 1.91 16.16
CA SER A 9 -0.87 3.37 16.27
C SER A 9 0.26 3.87 17.19
N MET A 10 0.51 3.20 18.31
CA MET A 10 1.64 3.49 19.18
C MET A 10 2.98 3.27 18.46
N TRP A 11 3.08 2.21 17.67
CA TRP A 11 4.27 1.94 16.86
C TRP A 11 4.51 3.02 15.80
N ILE A 12 3.46 3.50 15.10
CA ILE A 12 3.55 4.64 14.18
C ILE A 12 4.08 5.88 14.91
N ALA A 13 3.46 6.22 16.05
CA ALA A 13 3.84 7.40 16.82
C ALA A 13 5.29 7.34 17.31
N GLN A 14 5.76 6.15 17.69
CA GLN A 14 7.15 5.92 18.10
C GLN A 14 8.12 6.15 16.93
N ASN A 15 7.86 5.56 15.76
CA ASN A 15 8.74 5.74 14.60
C ASN A 15 8.82 7.19 14.13
N VAL A 16 7.70 7.93 14.14
CA VAL A 16 7.68 9.36 13.80
C VAL A 16 8.51 10.18 14.79
N ARG A 17 8.43 9.86 16.10
CA ARG A 17 9.25 10.53 17.13
C ARG A 17 10.74 10.22 16.96
N ASP A 18 11.09 8.95 16.77
CA ASP A 18 12.49 8.50 16.68
C ASP A 18 13.20 9.04 15.44
N SER A 19 12.45 9.29 14.35
CA SER A 19 12.98 9.92 13.14
C SER A 19 13.11 11.45 13.25
N GLY A 20 12.63 12.07 14.33
CA GLY A 20 12.54 13.52 14.47
C GLY A 20 11.52 14.19 13.53
N ALA A 21 10.61 13.41 12.93
CA ALA A 21 9.58 13.93 12.05
C ALA A 21 8.41 14.51 12.85
N ARG A 22 7.65 15.41 12.21
CA ARG A 22 6.53 16.13 12.83
C ARG A 22 5.17 15.47 12.61
N GLY A 23 5.09 14.49 11.71
CA GLY A 23 3.83 13.90 11.28
C GLY A 23 3.98 12.84 10.19
N ALA A 24 2.86 12.48 9.57
CA ALA A 24 2.76 11.44 8.57
C ALA A 24 2.07 11.93 7.28
N VAL A 25 2.56 11.49 6.13
CA VAL A 25 1.90 11.61 4.82
C VAL A 25 1.47 10.22 4.35
N VAL A 26 0.21 10.11 3.91
CA VAL A 26 -0.37 8.84 3.42
C VAL A 26 -0.97 9.05 2.03
N GLY A 27 -0.60 8.20 1.08
CA GLY A 27 -1.26 8.15 -0.23
C GLY A 27 -2.63 7.47 -0.12
N LEU A 28 -3.68 8.11 -0.64
CA LEU A 28 -5.05 7.65 -0.54
C LEU A 28 -5.58 7.22 -1.91
N SER A 29 -5.81 5.92 -2.07
CA SER A 29 -6.33 5.32 -3.32
C SER A 29 -7.83 5.05 -3.29
N GLY A 30 -8.49 5.28 -2.15
CA GLY A 30 -9.88 4.83 -1.94
C GLY A 30 -10.01 3.32 -1.71
N GLY A 31 -8.88 2.60 -1.66
CA GLY A 31 -8.81 1.19 -1.28
C GLY A 31 -8.63 1.00 0.24
N ILE A 32 -8.88 -0.22 0.69
CA ILE A 32 -8.91 -0.57 2.11
C ILE A 32 -7.59 -0.34 2.84
N ASP A 33 -6.44 -0.68 2.24
CA ASP A 33 -5.16 -0.59 2.95
C ASP A 33 -4.80 0.86 3.27
N SER A 34 -5.06 1.78 2.33
CA SER A 34 -4.89 3.22 2.55
C SER A 34 -5.87 3.79 3.58
N ALA A 35 -7.12 3.32 3.58
CA ALA A 35 -8.14 3.74 4.55
C ALA A 35 -7.80 3.29 5.98
N VAL A 36 -7.32 2.05 6.15
CA VAL A 36 -6.83 1.54 7.43
C VAL A 36 -5.59 2.32 7.88
N THR A 37 -4.64 2.53 6.98
CA THR A 37 -3.38 3.22 7.29
C THR A 37 -3.61 4.66 7.75
N VAL A 38 -4.44 5.44 7.05
CA VAL A 38 -4.73 6.83 7.44
C VAL A 38 -5.51 6.91 8.76
N THR A 39 -6.37 5.92 9.03
CA THR A 39 -7.10 5.83 10.31
C THR A 39 -6.15 5.56 11.47
N LEU A 40 -5.19 4.64 11.30
CA LEU A 40 -4.15 4.37 12.31
C LEU A 40 -3.22 5.58 12.50
N CYS A 41 -2.85 6.27 11.42
CA CYS A 41 -2.07 7.50 11.52
C CYS A 41 -2.84 8.61 12.26
N LYS A 42 -4.14 8.77 11.99
CA LYS A 42 -5.00 9.72 12.71
C LYS A 42 -5.05 9.43 14.20
N ARG A 43 -5.19 8.14 14.56
CA ARG A 43 -5.17 7.68 15.96
C ARG A 43 -3.82 7.94 16.62
N ALA A 44 -2.72 7.78 15.88
CA ALA A 44 -1.35 7.96 16.38
C ALA A 44 -0.94 9.44 16.56
N MET A 45 -1.30 10.31 15.61
CA MET A 45 -0.71 11.65 15.46
C MET A 45 -1.74 12.80 15.52
N GLY A 46 -3.04 12.49 15.62
CA GLY A 46 -4.10 13.50 15.69
C GLY A 46 -4.16 14.39 14.45
N ALA A 47 -3.83 15.68 14.59
CA ALA A 47 -3.89 16.62 13.47
C ALA A 47 -2.70 16.51 12.50
N ASN A 48 -1.60 15.86 12.91
CA ASN A 48 -0.34 15.85 12.15
C ASN A 48 -0.31 14.73 11.10
N VAL A 49 -1.37 14.65 10.29
CA VAL A 49 -1.53 13.68 9.21
C VAL A 49 -2.03 14.40 7.97
N LEU A 50 -1.32 14.21 6.85
CA LEU A 50 -1.74 14.64 5.53
C LEU A 50 -2.14 13.42 4.68
N GLY A 51 -3.39 13.37 4.26
CA GLY A 51 -3.83 12.47 3.19
C GLY A 51 -3.59 13.11 1.81
N VAL A 52 -3.07 12.34 0.85
CA VAL A 52 -2.86 12.83 -0.52
C VAL A 52 -3.56 11.92 -1.52
N ILE A 53 -4.53 12.46 -2.25
CA ILE A 53 -5.23 11.77 -3.32
C ILE A 53 -4.54 12.12 -4.64
N MET A 54 -4.10 11.11 -5.39
CA MET A 54 -3.24 11.30 -6.57
C MET A 54 -3.81 10.59 -7.81
N PRO A 55 -4.92 11.08 -8.39
CA PRO A 55 -5.51 10.48 -9.58
C PRO A 55 -4.55 10.60 -10.76
N CYS A 56 -4.45 9.52 -11.53
CA CYS A 56 -3.61 9.41 -12.72
C CYS A 56 -4.29 8.49 -13.72
N GLU A 57 -5.30 9.02 -14.39
CA GLU A 57 -6.27 8.28 -15.21
C GLU A 57 -6.96 7.18 -14.39
N SER A 58 -7.28 7.53 -13.15
CA SER A 58 -7.90 6.66 -12.15
C SER A 58 -9.42 6.75 -12.19
N ASP A 59 -10.10 5.78 -11.58
CA ASP A 59 -11.54 5.81 -11.45
C ASP A 59 -11.95 7.00 -10.55
N PRO A 60 -12.88 7.89 -10.98
CA PRO A 60 -13.36 8.98 -10.14
C PRO A 60 -13.91 8.54 -8.78
N ARG A 61 -14.47 7.32 -8.69
CA ARG A 61 -15.01 6.75 -7.44
C ARG A 61 -13.93 6.50 -6.40
N ASP A 62 -12.68 6.26 -6.81
CA ASP A 62 -11.53 6.12 -5.91
C ASP A 62 -11.31 7.37 -5.07
N LYS A 63 -11.46 8.55 -5.70
CA LYS A 63 -11.37 9.84 -5.01
C LYS A 63 -12.54 10.03 -4.03
N GLU A 64 -13.75 9.65 -4.41
CA GLU A 64 -14.92 9.73 -3.52
C GLU A 64 -14.73 8.87 -2.27
N ASP A 65 -14.27 7.64 -2.44
CA ASP A 65 -14.02 6.70 -1.34
C ASP A 65 -12.90 7.21 -0.42
N ALA A 66 -11.83 7.79 -0.99
CA ALA A 66 -10.76 8.43 -0.23
C ALA A 66 -11.25 9.64 0.58
N LEU A 67 -12.09 10.50 -0.02
CA LEU A 67 -12.68 11.65 0.67
C LEU A 67 -13.67 11.24 1.75
N LEU A 68 -14.41 10.14 1.55
CA LEU A 68 -15.35 9.60 2.53
C LEU A 68 -14.64 9.29 3.85
N ILE A 69 -13.51 8.58 3.79
CA ILE A 69 -12.76 8.23 5.01
C ILE A 69 -12.08 9.45 5.64
N THR A 70 -11.47 10.35 4.86
CA THR A 70 -10.77 11.50 5.45
C THR A 70 -11.72 12.53 6.05
N THR A 71 -12.92 12.71 5.46
CA THR A 71 -13.98 13.56 6.02
C THR A 71 -14.47 12.99 7.35
N LYS A 72 -14.75 11.67 7.41
CA LYS A 72 -15.12 10.99 8.66
C LYS A 72 -14.10 11.19 9.77
N LEU A 73 -12.80 11.18 9.43
CA LEU A 73 -11.70 11.27 10.39
C LEU A 73 -11.27 12.71 10.72
N GLY A 74 -11.71 13.72 9.96
CA GLY A 74 -11.14 15.07 10.06
C GLY A 74 -9.64 15.09 9.77
N VAL A 75 -9.22 14.43 8.69
CA VAL A 75 -7.81 14.42 8.21
C VAL A 75 -7.66 15.44 7.10
N MET A 76 -6.64 16.31 7.22
CA MET A 76 -6.31 17.25 6.16
C MET A 76 -5.95 16.49 4.89
N THR A 77 -6.58 16.87 3.77
CA THR A 77 -6.47 16.12 2.51
C THR A 77 -6.16 17.06 1.35
N LEU A 78 -5.17 16.69 0.54
CA LEU A 78 -4.81 17.38 -0.70
C LEU A 78 -5.08 16.45 -1.89
N THR A 79 -5.51 17.02 -3.02
CA THR A 79 -5.56 16.31 -4.30
C THR A 79 -4.48 16.84 -5.24
N VAL A 80 -3.63 15.96 -5.78
CA VAL A 80 -2.62 16.27 -6.79
C VAL A 80 -2.90 15.46 -8.04
N ARG A 81 -3.39 16.10 -9.10
CA ARG A 81 -3.67 15.41 -10.37
C ARG A 81 -2.38 15.16 -11.14
N LEU A 82 -2.19 13.94 -11.61
CA LEU A 82 -0.96 13.50 -12.29
C LEU A 82 -1.14 13.16 -13.76
N ASP A 83 -2.35 13.30 -14.32
CA ASP A 83 -2.67 12.88 -15.70
C ASP A 83 -1.72 13.50 -16.73
N GLU A 84 -1.52 14.82 -16.67
CA GLU A 84 -0.70 15.56 -17.62
C GLU A 84 0.79 15.23 -17.46
N THR A 85 1.28 15.17 -16.22
CA THR A 85 2.67 14.79 -15.91
C THR A 85 2.98 13.38 -16.40
N TYR A 86 2.05 12.45 -16.19
CA TYR A 86 2.17 11.07 -16.65
C TYR A 86 2.21 11.00 -18.19
N ARG A 87 1.26 11.65 -18.87
CA ARG A 87 1.21 11.67 -20.35
C ARG A 87 2.45 12.30 -20.96
N ALA A 88 2.95 13.39 -20.38
CA ALA A 88 4.17 14.05 -20.83
C ALA A 88 5.38 13.09 -20.77
N LEU A 89 5.56 12.37 -19.65
CA LEU A 89 6.65 11.41 -19.51
C LEU A 89 6.51 10.21 -20.45
N VAL A 90 5.30 9.64 -20.57
CA VAL A 90 5.05 8.53 -21.50
C VAL A 90 5.35 8.94 -22.93
N SER A 91 4.94 10.16 -23.34
CA SER A 91 5.19 10.68 -24.68
C SER A 91 6.67 10.84 -25.00
N VAL A 92 7.50 11.20 -24.02
CA VAL A 92 8.96 11.35 -24.21
C VAL A 92 9.66 10.00 -24.27
N LEU A 93 9.24 9.04 -23.44
CA LEU A 93 9.88 7.72 -23.40
C LEU A 93 9.57 6.90 -24.65
N SER A 94 8.31 6.86 -25.07
CA SER A 94 7.76 6.09 -26.20
C SER A 94 8.07 4.57 -26.17
N GLY A 95 7.13 3.72 -26.63
CA GLY A 95 7.39 2.28 -26.78
C GLY A 95 7.50 1.47 -25.47
N GLY A 96 7.04 2.01 -24.34
CA GLY A 96 6.96 1.28 -23.08
C GLY A 96 5.93 0.16 -23.13
N THR A 97 6.16 -0.92 -22.36
CA THR A 97 5.10 -1.92 -22.13
C THR A 97 4.03 -1.32 -21.22
N ARG A 98 2.79 -1.82 -21.31
CA ARG A 98 1.69 -1.44 -20.40
C ARG A 98 2.10 -1.49 -18.92
N MET A 99 2.86 -2.51 -18.53
CA MET A 99 3.33 -2.66 -17.15
C MET A 99 4.42 -1.62 -16.79
N ALA A 100 5.30 -1.26 -17.71
CA ALA A 100 6.29 -0.20 -17.48
C ALA A 100 5.59 1.16 -17.25
N GLU A 101 4.59 1.47 -18.06
CA GLU A 101 3.77 2.68 -17.93
C GLU A 101 2.95 2.68 -16.63
N ALA A 102 2.34 1.54 -16.28
CA ALA A 102 1.61 1.38 -15.01
C ALA A 102 2.52 1.62 -13.78
N ASN A 103 3.72 1.06 -13.79
CA ASN A 103 4.71 1.30 -12.73
C ASN A 103 5.15 2.77 -12.66
N LEU A 104 5.16 3.50 -13.78
CA LEU A 104 5.47 4.93 -13.79
C LEU A 104 4.44 5.72 -12.98
N LYS A 105 3.14 5.38 -13.06
CA LYS A 105 2.10 6.00 -12.23
C LYS A 105 2.38 5.85 -10.74
N ALA A 106 2.73 4.63 -10.30
CA ALA A 106 3.07 4.36 -8.90
C ALA A 106 4.31 5.15 -8.43
N ARG A 107 5.32 5.29 -9.30
CA ARG A 107 6.53 6.09 -9.01
C ARG A 107 6.25 7.59 -8.95
N LEU A 108 5.39 8.12 -9.81
CA LEU A 108 4.97 9.52 -9.74
C LEU A 108 4.24 9.83 -8.42
N ARG A 109 3.36 8.92 -7.99
CA ARG A 109 2.69 9.03 -6.68
C ARG A 109 3.70 9.04 -5.53
N MET A 110 4.68 8.14 -5.56
CA MET A 110 5.77 8.12 -4.58
C MET A 110 6.53 9.46 -4.54
N SER A 111 6.91 10.01 -5.70
CA SER A 111 7.59 11.30 -5.78
C SER A 111 6.79 12.45 -5.14
N VAL A 112 5.46 12.49 -5.36
CA VAL A 112 4.58 13.47 -4.71
C VAL A 112 4.55 13.28 -3.20
N LEU A 113 4.44 12.04 -2.71
CA LEU A 113 4.41 11.76 -1.26
C LEU A 113 5.69 12.24 -0.57
N TYR A 114 6.86 11.93 -1.13
CA TYR A 114 8.13 12.39 -0.58
C TYR A 114 8.32 13.90 -0.71
N PHE A 115 7.84 14.53 -1.79
CA PHE A 115 7.83 16.00 -1.89
C PHE A 115 7.06 16.63 -0.73
N MET A 116 5.85 16.12 -0.44
CA MET A 116 5.04 16.61 0.68
C MET A 116 5.68 16.31 2.03
N ALA A 117 6.22 15.10 2.20
CA ALA A 117 6.89 14.68 3.42
C ALA A 117 8.10 15.57 3.74
N ASN A 118 8.97 15.83 2.77
CA ASN A 118 10.12 16.72 2.92
C ASN A 118 9.70 18.15 3.24
N THR A 119 8.65 18.66 2.58
CA THR A 119 8.12 20.01 2.81
C THR A 119 7.59 20.19 4.23
N LEU A 120 6.94 19.17 4.79
CA LEU A 120 6.33 19.22 6.12
C LEU A 120 7.23 18.67 7.23
N SER A 121 8.38 18.09 6.88
CA SER A 121 9.22 17.28 7.78
C SER A 121 8.42 16.11 8.37
N TYR A 122 7.66 15.40 7.54
CA TYR A 122 6.83 14.24 7.87
C TYR A 122 7.48 12.95 7.34
N LEU A 123 7.02 11.79 7.79
CA LEU A 123 7.34 10.49 7.19
C LEU A 123 6.29 10.08 6.16
N VAL A 124 6.71 9.38 5.10
CA VAL A 124 5.82 8.66 4.19
C VAL A 124 5.44 7.32 4.81
N VAL A 125 4.15 7.14 5.09
CA VAL A 125 3.61 5.88 5.63
C VAL A 125 3.02 5.06 4.50
N GLY A 126 3.64 3.92 4.21
CA GLY A 126 3.23 3.01 3.15
C GLY A 126 2.08 2.09 3.57
N THR A 127 1.34 1.60 2.58
CA THR A 127 0.11 0.82 2.81
C THR A 127 0.28 -0.67 2.51
N GLY A 128 1.47 -1.10 2.08
CA GLY A 128 1.72 -2.49 1.69
C GLY A 128 1.49 -3.45 2.85
N ASN A 129 0.64 -4.46 2.62
CA ASN A 129 0.38 -5.53 3.58
C ASN A 129 1.30 -6.74 3.35
N ARG A 130 1.37 -7.66 4.30
CA ARG A 130 2.26 -8.83 4.25
C ARG A 130 2.03 -9.68 3.00
N THR A 131 0.78 -9.80 2.56
CA THR A 131 0.40 -10.64 1.42
C THR A 131 1.00 -10.09 0.13
N GLU A 132 0.74 -8.81 -0.16
CA GLU A 132 1.28 -8.09 -1.32
C GLU A 132 2.81 -8.06 -1.30
N LEU A 133 3.38 -7.73 -0.14
CA LEU A 133 4.83 -7.66 0.03
C LEU A 133 5.48 -9.03 -0.23
N ALA A 134 4.93 -10.11 0.32
CA ALA A 134 5.50 -11.45 0.22
C ALA A 134 5.59 -11.94 -1.23
N VAL A 135 4.56 -11.71 -2.04
CA VAL A 135 4.56 -12.12 -3.45
C VAL A 135 5.12 -11.05 -4.39
N GLY A 136 5.46 -9.87 -3.87
CA GLY A 136 6.02 -8.78 -4.66
C GLY A 136 5.00 -8.05 -5.53
N TYR A 137 3.72 -8.09 -5.15
CA TYR A 137 2.62 -7.42 -5.84
C TYR A 137 2.55 -5.96 -5.42
N PHE A 138 3.60 -5.23 -5.78
CA PHE A 138 3.78 -3.79 -5.59
C PHE A 138 4.87 -3.28 -6.55
N THR A 139 4.90 -1.98 -6.79
CA THR A 139 5.94 -1.34 -7.59
C THR A 139 7.16 -1.03 -6.71
N LYS A 140 8.33 -1.61 -7.03
CA LYS A 140 9.59 -1.25 -6.36
C LYS A 140 9.89 0.23 -6.62
N TYR A 141 10.12 0.99 -5.55
CA TYR A 141 10.27 2.45 -5.56
C TYR A 141 9.04 3.21 -6.09
N GLY A 142 7.88 2.57 -6.12
CA GLY A 142 6.57 3.22 -6.30
C GLY A 142 5.82 3.20 -4.97
N ASP A 143 4.71 2.49 -4.92
CA ASP A 143 3.94 2.23 -3.68
C ASP A 143 4.74 1.46 -2.61
N GLY A 144 5.79 0.73 -3.00
CA GLY A 144 6.75 0.14 -2.05
C GLY A 144 7.80 1.11 -1.51
N GLY A 145 7.86 2.35 -2.00
CA GLY A 145 8.76 3.39 -1.48
C GLY A 145 8.11 4.14 -0.32
N ALA A 146 8.48 3.80 0.91
CA ALA A 146 7.94 4.41 2.13
C ALA A 146 8.98 4.33 3.26
N ASP A 147 8.80 5.16 4.29
CA ASP A 147 9.67 5.17 5.48
C ASP A 147 9.25 4.08 6.48
N ILE A 148 7.93 3.88 6.66
CA ILE A 148 7.37 2.85 7.55
C ILE A 148 6.16 2.13 6.94
N LEU A 149 5.94 0.86 7.33
CA LEU A 149 4.89 -0.02 6.82
C LEU A 149 4.06 -0.64 7.95
N PRO A 150 3.09 0.09 8.53
CA PRO A 150 2.30 -0.38 9.68
C PRO A 150 1.49 -1.66 9.41
N LEU A 151 1.17 -1.94 8.14
CA LEU A 151 0.43 -3.14 7.72
C LEU A 151 1.34 -4.27 7.23
N GLY A 152 2.65 -4.06 7.13
CA GLY A 152 3.58 -5.01 6.51
C GLY A 152 3.68 -6.37 7.20
N GLY A 153 3.24 -6.46 8.46
CA GLY A 153 3.12 -7.71 9.21
C GLY A 153 1.77 -8.41 9.11
N LEU A 154 0.75 -7.77 8.53
CA LEU A 154 -0.62 -8.28 8.47
C LEU A 154 -0.94 -8.87 7.10
N TYR A 155 -1.50 -10.07 7.09
CA TYR A 155 -2.10 -10.65 5.89
C TYR A 155 -3.35 -9.87 5.45
N LYS A 156 -3.72 -9.91 4.16
CA LYS A 156 -4.86 -9.14 3.61
C LYS A 156 -6.17 -9.39 4.36
N THR A 157 -6.43 -10.66 4.68
CA THR A 157 -7.59 -11.07 5.49
C THR A 157 -7.62 -10.38 6.85
N ARG A 158 -6.45 -10.25 7.50
CA ARG A 158 -6.33 -9.53 8.77
C ARG A 158 -6.48 -8.01 8.62
N VAL A 159 -6.12 -7.44 7.47
CA VAL A 159 -6.41 -6.03 7.15
C VAL A 159 -7.92 -5.81 7.04
N TRP A 160 -8.67 -6.71 6.38
CA TRP A 160 -10.15 -6.64 6.33
C TRP A 160 -10.79 -6.69 7.71
N GLU A 161 -10.30 -7.58 8.56
CA GLU A 161 -10.76 -7.67 9.95
C GLU A 161 -10.48 -6.35 10.70
N LEU A 162 -9.25 -5.84 10.60
CA LEU A 162 -8.86 -4.59 11.25
C LEU A 162 -9.70 -3.40 10.76
N ALA A 163 -10.00 -3.32 9.46
CA ALA A 163 -10.85 -2.29 8.88
C ALA A 163 -12.26 -2.30 9.50
N ARG A 164 -12.86 -3.47 9.71
CA ARG A 164 -14.15 -3.59 10.39
C ARG A 164 -14.07 -3.09 11.84
N ALA A 165 -13.02 -3.44 12.58
CA ALA A 165 -12.84 -2.96 13.96
C ALA A 165 -12.53 -1.47 14.06
N LEU A 166 -11.99 -0.85 13.00
CA LEU A 166 -11.75 0.58 12.90
C LEU A 166 -12.98 1.36 12.38
N ASP A 167 -14.11 0.68 12.17
CA ASP A 167 -15.34 1.28 11.63
C ASP A 167 -15.10 1.98 10.27
N ILE A 168 -14.24 1.39 9.43
CA ILE A 168 -14.08 1.86 8.04
C ILE A 168 -15.40 1.64 7.30
N PRO A 169 -15.88 2.61 6.49
CA PRO A 169 -17.14 2.46 5.76
C PRO A 169 -17.23 1.18 4.93
N ASP A 170 -18.37 0.50 5.03
CA ASP A 170 -18.64 -0.78 4.36
C ASP A 170 -18.40 -0.72 2.83
N ARG A 171 -18.69 0.44 2.21
CA ARG A 171 -18.41 0.70 0.79
C ARG A 171 -16.93 0.50 0.43
N ILE A 172 -16.00 0.89 1.31
CA ILE A 172 -14.56 0.72 1.11
C ILE A 172 -14.14 -0.73 1.40
N ILE A 173 -14.70 -1.34 2.45
CA ILE A 173 -14.36 -2.72 2.84
C ILE A 173 -14.77 -3.73 1.76
N ARG A 174 -15.94 -3.55 1.15
CA ARG A 174 -16.49 -4.46 0.14
C ARG A 174 -15.99 -4.17 -1.28
N LYS A 175 -15.23 -3.10 -1.48
CA LYS A 175 -14.67 -2.76 -2.78
C LYS A 175 -13.72 -3.85 -3.24
N VAL A 176 -13.83 -4.24 -4.51
CA VAL A 176 -12.91 -5.20 -5.13
C VAL A 176 -11.48 -4.63 -5.07
N PRO A 177 -10.51 -5.34 -4.48
CA PRO A 177 -9.12 -4.88 -4.44
C PRO A 177 -8.54 -4.68 -5.84
N THR A 178 -7.86 -3.55 -6.01
CA THR A 178 -7.24 -3.16 -7.28
C THR A 178 -6.05 -2.24 -7.02
N ALA A 179 -4.98 -2.41 -7.79
CA ALA A 179 -3.86 -1.47 -7.79
C ALA A 179 -4.21 -0.12 -8.47
N GLY A 180 -5.34 -0.04 -9.18
CA GLY A 180 -5.82 1.20 -9.81
C GLY A 180 -4.85 1.76 -10.85
N LEU A 181 -4.16 0.88 -11.58
CA LEU A 181 -3.16 1.26 -12.58
C LEU A 181 -3.76 1.41 -13.99
N TRP A 182 -4.85 0.68 -14.27
CA TRP A 182 -5.63 0.78 -15.50
C TRP A 182 -7.11 0.40 -15.29
N PRO A 183 -8.03 0.82 -16.18
CA PRO A 183 -9.45 0.52 -16.06
C PRO A 183 -9.74 -1.00 -16.01
N GLY A 184 -10.62 -1.41 -15.10
CA GLY A 184 -11.07 -2.80 -14.97
C GLY A 184 -10.07 -3.76 -14.31
N GLN A 185 -8.97 -3.27 -13.74
CA GLN A 185 -8.01 -4.11 -13.01
C GLN A 185 -8.61 -4.69 -11.72
N SER A 186 -8.39 -5.98 -11.49
CA SER A 186 -8.65 -6.68 -10.22
C SER A 186 -7.41 -7.47 -9.80
N ASP A 187 -7.04 -7.39 -8.53
CA ASP A 187 -5.85 -8.08 -8.02
C ASP A 187 -6.00 -9.60 -8.07
N GLU A 188 -7.16 -10.13 -7.66
CA GLU A 188 -7.40 -11.57 -7.62
C GLU A 188 -7.47 -12.17 -9.04
N GLU A 189 -7.90 -11.39 -10.04
CA GLU A 189 -7.87 -11.80 -11.44
C GLU A 189 -6.43 -11.83 -11.99
N GLU A 190 -5.62 -10.80 -11.69
CA GLU A 190 -4.21 -10.74 -12.11
C GLU A 190 -3.36 -11.83 -11.42
N LEU A 191 -3.61 -12.06 -10.12
CA LEU A 191 -2.96 -13.12 -9.35
C LEU A 191 -3.54 -14.51 -9.68
N GLY A 192 -4.76 -14.61 -10.19
CA GLY A 192 -5.45 -15.87 -10.45
C GLY A 192 -5.69 -16.71 -9.19
N VAL A 193 -5.78 -16.06 -8.02
CA VAL A 193 -6.03 -16.68 -6.72
C VAL A 193 -6.67 -15.64 -5.80
N SER A 194 -7.60 -16.08 -4.94
CA SER A 194 -8.19 -15.20 -3.94
C SER A 194 -7.17 -14.81 -2.86
N TYR A 195 -7.35 -13.65 -2.24
CA TYR A 195 -6.52 -13.24 -1.11
C TYR A 195 -6.64 -14.20 0.08
N ALA A 196 -7.81 -14.78 0.31
CA ALA A 196 -8.01 -15.77 1.37
C ALA A 196 -7.16 -17.04 1.13
N ASP A 197 -7.18 -17.55 -0.10
CA ASP A 197 -6.38 -18.70 -0.51
C ASP A 197 -4.86 -18.40 -0.50
N LEU A 198 -4.49 -17.19 -0.91
CA LEU A 198 -3.12 -16.72 -0.93
C LEU A 198 -2.55 -16.57 0.49
N ASP A 199 -3.34 -15.99 1.40
CA ASP A 199 -2.99 -15.87 2.82
C ASP A 199 -2.79 -17.24 3.46
N GLN A 200 -3.70 -18.18 3.23
CA GLN A 200 -3.57 -19.56 3.73
C GLN A 200 -2.28 -20.22 3.22
N ALA A 201 -1.99 -20.11 1.93
CA ALA A 201 -0.78 -20.68 1.35
C ALA A 201 0.50 -20.03 1.90
N LEU A 202 0.54 -18.70 2.04
CA LEU A 202 1.68 -17.99 2.62
C LEU A 202 1.91 -18.35 4.09
N GLN A 203 0.83 -18.49 4.88
CA GLN A 203 0.90 -18.92 6.27
C GLN A 203 1.43 -20.34 6.39
N ALA A 204 0.92 -21.26 5.56
CA ALA A 204 1.37 -22.64 5.49
C ALA A 204 2.86 -22.77 5.15
N VAL A 205 3.33 -22.00 4.15
CA VAL A 205 4.75 -21.94 3.78
C VAL A 205 5.59 -21.38 4.93
N HIS A 206 5.14 -20.31 5.59
CA HIS A 206 5.85 -19.69 6.70
C HIS A 206 5.95 -20.62 7.93
N ALA A 207 4.86 -21.31 8.27
CA ALA A 207 4.79 -22.24 9.40
C ALA A 207 5.43 -23.61 9.12
N ARG A 208 5.90 -23.86 7.88
CA ARG A 208 6.35 -25.19 7.41
C ARG A 208 5.30 -26.29 7.62
N SER A 209 4.02 -25.92 7.53
CA SER A 209 2.87 -26.80 7.70
C SER A 209 1.96 -26.66 6.49
N THR A 210 2.21 -27.49 5.47
CA THR A 210 1.57 -27.37 4.15
C THR A 210 0.44 -28.36 3.89
N ALA A 211 0.07 -29.15 4.89
CA ALA A 211 -1.03 -30.09 4.79
C ALA A 211 -2.35 -29.38 4.43
N GLY A 212 -3.10 -29.93 3.47
CA GLY A 212 -4.39 -29.40 3.04
C GLY A 212 -4.34 -28.24 2.03
N ILE A 213 -3.16 -27.74 1.66
CA ILE A 213 -3.01 -26.75 0.60
C ILE A 213 -2.59 -27.45 -0.71
N PRO A 214 -3.24 -27.16 -1.87
CA PRO A 214 -2.83 -27.74 -3.15
C PRO A 214 -1.36 -27.46 -3.49
N GLU A 215 -0.61 -28.48 -3.90
CA GLU A 215 0.83 -28.35 -4.17
C GLU A 215 1.12 -27.34 -5.28
N GLU A 216 0.25 -27.24 -6.29
CA GLU A 216 0.37 -26.24 -7.35
C GLU A 216 0.36 -24.81 -6.79
N ARG A 217 -0.53 -24.53 -5.83
CA ARG A 217 -0.64 -23.23 -5.16
C ARG A 217 0.61 -22.95 -4.33
N LEU A 218 1.10 -23.93 -3.57
CA LEU A 218 2.32 -23.80 -2.77
C LEU A 218 3.54 -23.50 -3.66
N ARG A 219 3.69 -24.24 -4.77
CA ARG A 219 4.74 -24.02 -5.76
C ARG A 219 4.68 -22.60 -6.33
N ARG A 220 3.50 -22.13 -6.74
CA ARG A 220 3.29 -20.78 -7.30
C ARG A 220 3.65 -19.69 -6.29
N VAL A 221 3.20 -19.83 -5.04
CA VAL A 221 3.52 -18.87 -3.96
C VAL A 221 5.02 -18.85 -3.68
N ARG A 222 5.69 -20.01 -3.55
CA ARG A 222 7.15 -20.08 -3.37
C ARG A 222 7.89 -19.39 -4.50
N GLN A 223 7.48 -19.63 -5.75
CA GLN A 223 8.07 -19.00 -6.92
C GLN A 223 7.92 -17.47 -6.91
N TRP A 224 6.74 -16.95 -6.57
CA TRP A 224 6.54 -15.50 -6.46
C TRP A 224 7.37 -14.89 -5.33
N VAL A 225 7.43 -15.54 -4.17
CA VAL A 225 8.26 -15.10 -3.05
C VAL A 225 9.72 -15.06 -3.48
N GLU A 226 10.24 -16.10 -4.11
CA GLU A 226 11.64 -16.16 -4.53
C GLU A 226 11.97 -15.12 -5.61
N SER A 227 11.21 -15.11 -6.71
CA SER A 227 11.45 -14.22 -7.86
C SER A 227 11.31 -12.74 -7.52
N SER A 228 10.49 -12.39 -6.52
CA SER A 228 10.31 -11.01 -6.06
C SER A 228 11.18 -10.62 -4.86
N ALA A 229 12.06 -11.50 -4.37
CA ALA A 229 12.88 -11.26 -3.18
C ALA A 229 13.69 -9.95 -3.25
N HIS A 230 14.15 -9.59 -4.45
CA HIS A 230 14.88 -8.34 -4.70
C HIS A 230 14.07 -7.07 -4.39
N LYS A 231 12.72 -7.14 -4.32
CA LYS A 231 11.88 -5.99 -3.98
C LYS A 231 11.81 -5.71 -2.47
N ARG A 232 12.11 -6.71 -1.63
CA ARG A 232 12.04 -6.64 -0.15
C ARG A 232 13.39 -6.44 0.53
N ARG A 233 14.46 -6.28 -0.24
CA ARG A 233 15.81 -6.03 0.26
C ARG A 233 16.29 -4.65 -0.21
N PRO A 234 17.11 -3.95 0.59
CA PRO A 234 17.91 -2.84 0.09
C PRO A 234 18.71 -3.25 -1.14
N ALA A 235 19.16 -2.27 -1.92
CA ALA A 235 20.11 -2.55 -2.99
C ALA A 235 21.36 -3.21 -2.39
N PRO A 236 21.87 -4.32 -2.94
CA PRO A 236 23.09 -4.95 -2.42
C PRO A 236 24.26 -3.97 -2.57
N VAL A 237 25.06 -3.85 -1.50
CA VAL A 237 26.26 -3.02 -1.47
C VAL A 237 27.47 -3.94 -1.58
N PHE A 238 28.44 -3.55 -2.42
CA PHE A 238 29.75 -4.20 -2.44
C PHE A 238 30.56 -3.65 -1.27
N GLU A 239 30.87 -4.51 -0.30
CA GLU A 239 31.67 -4.16 0.87
C GLU A 239 33.16 -4.34 0.56
N ILE A 240 33.98 -3.38 1.00
CA ILE A 240 35.44 -3.48 0.94
C ILE A 240 35.90 -3.95 2.33
N GLU A 241 36.63 -5.07 2.37
CA GLU A 241 37.26 -5.60 3.59
C GLU A 241 38.36 -4.66 4.13
#